data_AF-A0A0D6QFU5-F1
#
_entry.id   AF-A0A0D6QFU5-F1
#
_cell.length_a   1.000
_cell.length_b   1.000
_cell.length_c   1.000
_cell.angle_alpha   90.00
_cell.angle_beta   90.00
_cell.angle_gamma   90.00
#
_symmetry.space_group_name_H-M   'P 1'
#
loop_
_entity.id
_entity.type
_entity.pdbx_description
1 polymer ?
#
loop_
_entity_poly.entity_id
_entity_poly.type
_entity_poly.pdbx_seq_one_letter_code
_entity_poly.pdbx_strand_id
1 'polypeptide(L)'
;MADVSELIDRGIKAYVAGRVGEALRSFQQALERDPGNPKARSYLSLLGGGMPGGATAEPVPLPPPAAAPGHSPWDALPAAAEIIELELDPEGGLDLDAVAEKSDIRPLVPAKFAPGESPGGRDVEVWMQAARELFALGDFTGSLELIEKILQVDPDHREAREYLRQNEATLIAMYESKLGPLGGVPRLAIKPEEIMWLNLDHRAGFLLAQIDGFVDYEALFALSGLPRLDTARILANLIADGVITA
;
A
#
# COMPACT_ATOMS: atom_id res chain seq x y z
N MET A 1 26.90 35.30 10.08
CA MET A 1 27.33 33.89 9.91
C MET A 1 26.05 33.11 9.76
N ALA A 2 25.81 32.49 8.61
CA ALA A 2 24.57 31.74 8.37
C ALA A 2 24.56 30.51 9.29
N ASP A 3 23.42 30.24 9.91
CA ASP A 3 23.25 29.12 10.82
C ASP A 3 23.21 27.80 10.03
N VAL A 4 23.59 26.68 10.67
CA VAL A 4 23.56 25.35 10.04
C VAL A 4 22.15 25.04 9.55
N SER A 5 21.12 25.38 10.33
CA SER A 5 19.72 25.20 9.92
C SER A 5 19.36 25.97 8.65
N GLU A 6 19.86 27.19 8.50
CA GLU A 6 19.59 28.04 7.33
C GLU A 6 20.24 27.48 6.05
N LEU A 7 21.43 26.88 6.19
CA LEU A 7 22.12 26.19 5.09
C LEU A 7 21.38 24.91 4.67
N ILE A 8 20.80 24.17 5.62
CA ILE A 8 19.96 23.00 5.32
C ILE A 8 18.69 23.41 4.57
N ASP A 9 17.97 24.42 5.06
CA ASP A 9 16.73 24.89 4.44
C ASP A 9 16.96 25.43 3.02
N ARG A 10 18.10 26.12 2.82
CA ARG A 10 18.54 26.58 1.51
C ARG A 10 18.85 25.41 0.57
N GLY A 11 19.53 24.37 1.07
CA GLY A 11 19.83 23.16 0.31
C GLY A 11 18.56 22.42 -0.12
N ILE A 12 17.58 22.31 0.77
CA ILE A 12 16.28 21.68 0.48
C ILE A 12 15.51 22.47 -0.58
N LYS A 13 15.42 23.80 -0.44
CA LYS A 13 14.78 24.67 -1.44
C LYS A 13 15.44 24.56 -2.83
N ALA A 14 16.77 24.46 -2.87
CA ALA A 14 17.51 24.29 -4.12
C ALA A 14 17.28 22.90 -4.74
N TYR A 15 17.18 21.85 -3.91
CA TYR A 15 16.89 20.48 -4.36
C TYR A 15 15.49 20.36 -4.96
N VAL A 16 14.47 20.88 -4.27
CA VAL A 16 13.08 20.92 -4.76
C VAL A 16 12.97 21.73 -6.06
N ALA A 17 13.78 22.79 -6.20
CA ALA A 17 13.86 23.59 -7.42
C ALA A 17 14.71 22.94 -8.54
N GLY A 18 15.17 21.70 -8.38
CA GLY A 18 15.99 20.98 -9.37
C GLY A 18 17.42 21.52 -9.55
N ARG A 19 17.84 22.50 -8.74
CA ARG A 19 19.18 23.11 -8.78
C ARG A 19 20.17 22.30 -7.97
N VAL A 20 20.47 21.10 -8.47
CA VAL A 20 21.33 20.10 -7.82
C VAL A 20 22.70 20.67 -7.42
N GLY A 21 23.32 21.50 -8.27
CA GLY A 21 24.63 22.12 -7.97
C GLY A 21 24.61 23.20 -6.87
N GLU A 22 23.46 23.83 -6.61
CA GLU A 22 23.28 24.75 -5.48
C GLU A 22 22.93 23.99 -4.19
N ALA A 23 22.14 22.92 -4.31
CA ALA A 23 21.80 22.03 -3.21
C ALA A 23 23.06 21.35 -2.63
N LEU A 24 23.90 20.78 -3.48
CA LEU A 24 25.17 20.14 -3.10
C LEU A 24 26.07 21.09 -2.30
N ARG A 25 26.28 22.32 -2.80
CA ARG A 25 27.12 23.32 -2.13
C ARG A 25 26.56 23.72 -0.77
N SER A 26 25.24 23.87 -0.66
CA SER A 26 24.58 24.25 0.60
C SER A 26 24.70 23.15 1.65
N PHE A 27 24.55 21.87 1.26
CA PHE A 27 24.70 20.73 2.17
C PHE A 27 26.16 20.45 2.55
N GLN A 28 27.12 20.67 1.65
CA GLN A 28 28.55 20.58 1.97
C GLN A 28 28.96 21.67 2.99
N GLN A 29 28.52 22.91 2.80
CA GLN A 29 28.76 23.99 3.76
C GLN A 29 28.12 23.72 5.13
N ALA A 30 26.97 23.06 5.17
CA ALA A 30 26.36 22.64 6.43
C ALA A 30 27.19 21.58 7.16
N LEU A 31 27.80 20.63 6.44
CA LEU A 31 28.67 19.60 7.02
C LEU A 31 30.06 20.10 7.43
N GLU A 32 30.58 21.14 6.78
CA GLU A 32 31.80 21.82 7.23
C GLU A 32 31.63 22.48 8.60
N ARG A 33 30.38 22.84 8.95
CA ARG A 33 30.03 23.50 10.21
C ARG A 33 29.55 22.53 11.27
N ASP A 34 28.78 21.52 10.87
CA ASP A 34 28.35 20.42 11.73
C ASP A 34 28.60 19.08 11.01
N PRO A 35 29.77 18.46 11.23
CA PRO A 35 30.14 17.22 10.57
C PRO A 35 29.21 16.05 10.88
N GLY A 36 28.44 16.13 11.98
CA GLY A 36 27.53 15.09 12.45
C GLY A 36 26.11 15.22 11.93
N ASN A 37 25.79 16.25 11.14
CA ASN A 37 24.41 16.56 10.79
C ASN A 37 23.77 15.43 9.95
N PRO A 38 22.75 14.72 10.47
CA PRO A 38 22.16 13.57 9.79
C PRO A 38 21.39 13.99 8.54
N LYS A 39 20.80 15.21 8.53
CA LYS A 39 20.01 15.71 7.39
C LYS A 39 20.90 15.99 6.19
N ALA A 40 21.99 16.73 6.35
CA ALA A 40 22.90 17.04 5.24
C ALA A 40 23.54 15.79 4.63
N ARG A 41 23.92 14.80 5.45
CA ARG A 41 24.45 13.51 4.95
C ARG A 41 23.42 12.74 4.13
N SER A 42 22.17 12.70 4.60
CA SER A 42 21.07 12.02 3.89
C SER A 42 20.83 12.65 2.52
N TYR A 43 20.81 13.99 2.44
CA TYR A 43 20.64 14.70 1.16
C TYR A 43 21.84 14.59 0.22
N LEU A 44 23.08 14.57 0.74
CA LEU A 44 24.25 14.31 -0.11
C LEU A 44 24.30 12.86 -0.62
N SER A 45 23.84 11.89 0.18
CA SER A 45 23.69 10.51 -0.27
C SER A 45 22.64 10.39 -1.38
N LEU A 46 21.53 11.13 -1.27
CA LEU A 46 20.48 11.19 -2.29
C LEU A 46 20.96 11.88 -3.58
N LEU A 47 21.89 12.83 -3.47
CA LEU A 47 22.47 13.56 -4.60
C LEU A 47 23.69 12.85 -5.22
N GLY A 48 24.41 12.03 -4.45
CA GLY A 48 25.58 11.26 -4.89
C GLY A 48 25.23 9.86 -5.39
N GLY A 49 24.11 9.29 -4.94
CA GLY A 49 23.50 8.10 -5.53
C GLY A 49 22.67 8.52 -6.74
N GLY A 50 23.24 8.39 -7.94
CA GLY A 50 22.65 8.86 -9.18
C GLY A 50 21.15 8.56 -9.31
N MET A 51 20.37 9.62 -9.56
CA MET A 51 19.00 9.48 -10.06
C MET A 51 19.02 8.82 -11.44
N PRO A 52 18.25 7.76 -11.70
CA PRO A 52 17.65 7.58 -13.01
C PRO A 52 16.60 8.69 -13.15
N GLY A 53 16.98 9.74 -13.89
CA GLY A 53 16.12 10.87 -14.19
C GLY A 53 14.89 10.45 -14.99
N GLY A 54 13.74 11.02 -14.63
CA GLY A 54 12.56 11.03 -15.45
C GLY A 54 12.83 11.60 -16.84
N ALA A 55 12.17 11.00 -17.81
CA ALA A 55 12.28 11.27 -19.24
C ALA A 55 11.96 12.73 -19.60
N THR A 56 12.94 13.43 -20.16
CA THR A 56 12.73 14.29 -21.33
C THR A 56 13.27 13.54 -22.53
N ALA A 57 12.36 12.98 -23.33
CA ALA A 57 12.70 12.27 -24.56
C ALA A 57 13.11 13.27 -25.66
N GLU A 58 14.40 13.57 -25.74
CA GLU A 58 15.03 13.76 -27.05
C GLU A 58 15.38 12.37 -27.61
N PRO A 59 15.18 12.11 -28.91
CA PRO A 59 15.47 10.81 -29.50
C PRO A 59 16.99 10.60 -29.49
N VAL A 60 17.46 9.75 -28.58
CA VAL A 60 18.84 9.28 -28.56
C VAL A 60 19.09 8.52 -29.88
N PRO A 61 20.10 8.90 -30.68
CA PRO A 61 20.44 8.14 -31.87
C PRO A 61 20.86 6.74 -31.45
N LEU A 62 20.24 5.72 -32.06
CA LEU A 62 20.55 4.32 -31.80
C LEU A 62 22.08 4.11 -31.93
N PRO A 63 22.74 3.49 -30.93
CA PRO A 63 24.11 3.04 -31.14
C PRO A 63 24.12 2.05 -32.31
N PRO A 64 25.19 2.01 -33.14
CA PRO A 64 25.35 0.94 -34.10
C PRO A 64 25.26 -0.39 -33.33
N PRO A 65 24.64 -1.43 -33.90
CA PRO A 65 24.44 -2.69 -33.18
C PRO A 65 25.79 -3.18 -32.67
N ALA A 66 25.98 -3.09 -31.36
CA ALA A 66 27.12 -3.72 -30.71
C ALA A 66 27.00 -5.20 -31.06
N ALA A 67 28.06 -5.77 -31.64
CA ALA A 67 28.16 -7.19 -31.89
C ALA A 67 27.67 -7.93 -30.64
N ALA A 68 26.71 -8.85 -30.83
CA ALA A 68 26.11 -9.62 -29.75
C ALA A 68 27.23 -10.09 -28.80
N PRO A 69 27.09 -9.89 -27.47
CA PRO A 69 27.98 -10.59 -26.55
C PRO A 69 27.78 -12.08 -26.86
N GLY A 70 28.79 -12.71 -27.48
CA GLY A 70 28.66 -14.03 -28.12
C GLY A 70 28.39 -15.20 -27.18
N HIS A 71 28.13 -14.90 -25.90
CA HIS A 71 27.90 -15.88 -24.86
C HIS A 71 27.08 -15.18 -23.79
N SER A 72 25.81 -15.55 -23.69
CA SER A 72 24.99 -15.28 -22.52
C SER A 72 25.65 -15.95 -21.30
N PRO A 73 25.56 -15.39 -20.09
CA PRO A 73 26.00 -16.08 -18.87
C PRO A 73 25.31 -17.45 -18.68
N TRP A 74 24.14 -17.62 -19.31
CA TRP A 74 23.37 -18.85 -19.40
C TRP A 74 23.89 -19.84 -20.46
N ASP A 75 24.73 -19.40 -21.40
CA ASP A 75 25.37 -20.25 -22.40
C ASP A 75 26.60 -20.98 -21.84
N ALA A 76 27.13 -20.50 -20.71
CA ALA A 76 28.22 -21.12 -19.97
C ALA A 76 27.72 -21.65 -18.62
N LEU A 77 26.78 -22.59 -18.66
CA LEU A 77 26.51 -23.42 -17.49
C LEU A 77 27.81 -24.16 -17.12
N PRO A 78 28.31 -24.07 -15.87
CA PRO A 78 29.44 -24.89 -15.47
C PRO A 78 29.04 -26.35 -15.69
N ALA A 79 29.92 -27.15 -16.29
CA ALA A 79 29.67 -28.58 -16.57
C ALA A 79 29.37 -29.41 -15.30
N ALA A 80 29.50 -28.80 -14.12
CA ALA A 80 29.19 -29.33 -12.80
C ALA A 80 28.20 -28.44 -12.01
N ALA A 81 27.30 -27.71 -12.68
CA ALA A 81 26.08 -27.28 -12.00
C ALA A 81 25.29 -28.54 -11.66
N GLU A 82 25.10 -28.83 -10.38
CA GLU A 82 24.10 -29.80 -9.94
C GLU A 82 22.74 -29.28 -10.44
N ILE A 83 22.29 -29.83 -11.57
CA ILE A 83 20.96 -29.58 -12.07
C ILE A 83 20.02 -30.22 -11.05
N ILE A 84 19.30 -29.38 -10.31
CA ILE A 84 18.28 -29.85 -9.38
C ILE A 84 17.08 -30.30 -10.22
N GLU A 85 16.96 -31.60 -10.44
CA GLU A 85 15.72 -32.18 -10.97
C GLU A 85 14.62 -32.05 -9.91
N LEU A 86 13.58 -31.29 -10.26
CA LEU A 86 12.39 -31.09 -9.47
C LEU A 86 11.30 -31.95 -10.10
N GLU A 87 10.79 -32.92 -9.35
CA GLU A 87 9.57 -33.62 -9.74
C GLU A 87 8.41 -32.62 -9.61
N LEU A 88 7.68 -32.45 -10.72
CA LEU A 88 6.42 -31.72 -10.72
C LEU A 88 5.39 -32.58 -9.99
N ASP A 89 4.60 -31.96 -9.12
CA ASP A 89 3.46 -32.62 -8.48
C ASP A 89 2.49 -33.12 -9.58
N PRO A 90 1.67 -34.17 -9.37
CA PRO A 90 0.79 -34.74 -10.40
C PRO A 90 -0.17 -33.74 -11.04
N GLU A 91 -0.45 -32.62 -10.36
CA GLU A 91 -1.28 -31.52 -10.86
C GLU A 91 -0.49 -30.39 -11.58
N GLY A 92 0.82 -30.59 -11.80
CA GLY A 92 1.69 -29.69 -12.55
C GLY A 92 2.25 -28.50 -11.76
N GLY A 93 2.11 -28.51 -10.43
CA GLY A 93 2.68 -27.51 -9.53
C GLY A 93 4.16 -27.76 -9.24
N LEU A 94 4.92 -26.68 -9.04
CA LEU A 94 6.29 -26.75 -8.50
C LEU A 94 6.21 -26.87 -6.97
N ASP A 95 6.75 -27.96 -6.42
CA ASP A 95 6.86 -28.16 -4.98
C ASP A 95 7.93 -27.23 -4.39
N LEU A 96 7.46 -26.14 -3.78
CA LEU A 96 8.33 -25.08 -3.25
C LEU A 96 9.10 -25.52 -2.00
N ASP A 97 8.61 -26.52 -1.27
CA ASP A 97 9.28 -27.04 -0.08
C ASP A 97 10.48 -27.91 -0.48
N ALA A 98 10.31 -28.76 -1.49
CA ALA A 98 11.40 -29.52 -2.09
C ALA A 98 12.47 -28.62 -2.76
N VAL A 99 12.05 -27.49 -3.35
CA VAL A 99 12.97 -26.48 -3.90
C VAL A 99 13.76 -25.79 -2.79
N ALA A 100 13.11 -25.39 -1.70
CA ALA A 100 13.76 -24.71 -0.58
C ALA A 100 14.82 -25.61 0.10
N GLU A 101 14.53 -26.91 0.25
CA GLU A 101 15.45 -27.87 0.86
C GLU A 101 16.70 -28.12 0.01
N LYS A 102 16.57 -28.14 -1.33
CA LYS A 102 17.69 -28.42 -2.24
C LYS A 102 18.52 -27.20 -2.62
N SER A 103 18.00 -25.98 -2.44
CA SER A 103 18.63 -24.75 -2.95
C SER A 103 19.26 -23.84 -1.89
N ASP A 104 19.11 -24.16 -0.60
CA ASP A 104 19.56 -23.30 0.52
C ASP A 104 19.00 -21.85 0.45
N ILE A 105 17.92 -21.62 -0.32
CA ILE A 105 17.34 -20.29 -0.49
C ILE A 105 16.48 -19.96 0.72
N ARG A 106 16.91 -18.94 1.48
CA ARG A 106 16.14 -18.40 2.61
C ARG A 106 15.00 -17.49 2.11
N PRO A 107 13.74 -17.70 2.55
CA PRO A 107 12.63 -16.81 2.21
C PRO A 107 12.89 -15.38 2.71
N LEU A 108 12.80 -14.39 1.82
CA LEU A 108 12.90 -12.96 2.17
C LEU A 108 11.61 -12.41 2.80
N VAL A 109 10.51 -13.18 2.71
CA VAL A 109 9.25 -12.87 3.38
C VAL A 109 9.36 -13.41 4.81
N PRO A 110 9.24 -12.58 5.86
CA PRO A 110 9.07 -13.07 7.21
C PRO A 110 7.86 -14.00 7.21
N ALA A 111 7.98 -15.21 7.75
CA ALA A 111 6.87 -16.13 7.95
C ALA A 111 5.85 -15.53 8.94
N LYS A 112 5.10 -14.51 8.51
CA LYS A 112 3.83 -14.16 9.12
C LYS A 112 2.81 -15.13 8.55
N PHE A 113 2.28 -15.94 9.46
CA PHE A 113 1.49 -17.16 9.27
C PHE A 113 2.33 -18.41 9.09
N ALA A 114 2.74 -18.98 10.23
CA ALA A 114 2.79 -20.43 10.35
C ALA A 114 1.35 -20.95 10.14
N PRO A 115 1.07 -21.80 9.14
CA PRO A 115 -0.17 -22.55 9.07
C PRO A 115 -0.05 -23.69 10.08
N GLY A 116 -0.32 -23.40 11.36
CA GLY A 116 -0.04 -24.36 12.44
C GLY A 116 -0.93 -24.27 13.67
N GLU A 117 -1.56 -23.12 13.95
CA GLU A 117 -2.66 -23.05 14.91
C GLU A 117 -3.95 -22.95 14.11
N SER A 118 -4.44 -24.11 13.65
CA SER A 118 -5.88 -24.23 13.40
C SER A 118 -6.55 -23.96 14.74
N PRO A 119 -7.30 -22.86 14.88
CA PRO A 119 -8.04 -22.59 16.10
C PRO A 119 -8.99 -23.76 16.25
N GLY A 120 -8.86 -24.52 17.33
CA GLY A 120 -9.75 -25.65 17.55
C GLY A 120 -11.19 -25.14 17.60
N GLY A 121 -12.20 -26.02 17.45
CA GLY A 121 -13.61 -25.60 17.56
C GLY A 121 -13.95 -24.81 18.84
N ARG A 122 -13.13 -24.93 19.90
CA ARG A 122 -13.20 -24.10 21.12
C ARG A 122 -12.85 -22.63 20.89
N ASP A 123 -11.88 -22.33 20.04
CA ASP A 123 -11.48 -20.95 19.71
C ASP A 123 -12.58 -20.27 18.88
N VAL A 124 -13.25 -21.02 17.99
CA VAL A 124 -14.41 -20.54 17.24
C VAL A 124 -15.57 -20.15 18.17
N GLU A 125 -15.89 -20.97 19.16
CA GLU A 125 -16.93 -20.64 20.15
C GLU A 125 -16.57 -19.41 20.99
N VAL A 126 -15.31 -19.28 21.42
CA VAL A 126 -14.84 -18.11 22.17
C VAL A 126 -14.92 -16.84 21.32
N TRP A 127 -14.52 -16.91 20.05
CA TRP A 127 -14.63 -15.77 19.13
C TRP A 127 -16.07 -15.43 18.80
N MET A 128 -16.96 -16.41 18.67
CA MET A 128 -18.38 -16.17 18.46
C MET A 128 -18.99 -15.46 19.66
N GLN A 129 -18.64 -15.88 20.87
CA GLN A 129 -19.11 -15.22 22.08
C GLN A 129 -18.60 -13.77 22.16
N ALA A 130 -17.31 -13.53 21.90
CA ALA A 130 -16.74 -12.19 21.86
C ALA A 130 -17.37 -11.30 20.76
N ALA A 131 -17.64 -11.86 19.58
CA ALA A 131 -18.27 -11.12 18.48
C ALA A 131 -19.70 -10.69 18.82
N ARG A 132 -20.47 -11.54 19.52
CA ARG A 132 -21.81 -11.21 20.02
C ARG A 132 -21.77 -10.11 21.08
N GLU A 133 -20.78 -10.14 21.96
CA GLU A 133 -20.58 -9.10 22.98
C GLU A 133 -20.24 -7.75 22.35
N LEU A 134 -19.32 -7.72 21.39
CA LEU A 134 -18.98 -6.50 20.64
C LEU A 134 -20.20 -5.96 19.86
N PHE A 135 -20.98 -6.86 19.25
CA PHE A 135 -22.22 -6.48 18.57
C PHE A 135 -23.21 -5.83 19.55
N ALA A 136 -23.38 -6.40 20.75
CA ALA A 136 -24.26 -5.86 21.79
C ALA A 136 -23.76 -4.51 22.34
N LEU A 137 -22.45 -4.28 22.34
CA LEU A 137 -21.84 -3.00 22.72
C LEU A 137 -21.91 -1.94 21.61
N GLY A 138 -22.35 -2.31 20.40
CA GLY A 138 -22.40 -1.43 19.23
C GLY A 138 -21.06 -1.28 18.51
N ASP A 139 -20.04 -2.07 18.87
CA ASP A 139 -18.79 -2.15 18.12
C ASP A 139 -18.92 -3.16 16.98
N PHE A 140 -19.59 -2.72 15.92
CA PHE A 140 -19.84 -3.54 14.73
C PHE A 140 -18.56 -3.81 13.92
N THR A 141 -17.56 -2.92 13.98
CA THR A 141 -16.27 -3.12 13.29
C THR A 141 -15.49 -4.24 13.95
N GLY A 142 -15.33 -4.19 15.27
CA GLY A 142 -14.66 -5.27 16.01
C GLY A 142 -15.42 -6.59 15.93
N SER A 143 -16.76 -6.55 15.95
CA SER A 143 -17.60 -7.73 15.71
C SER A 143 -17.34 -8.34 14.33
N LEU A 144 -17.34 -7.54 13.27
CA LEU A 144 -17.11 -8.00 11.90
C LEU A 144 -15.73 -8.67 11.75
N GLU A 145 -14.67 -8.08 12.30
CA GLU A 145 -13.31 -8.65 12.25
C GLU A 145 -13.22 -10.03 12.90
N LEU A 146 -13.90 -10.25 14.02
CA LEU A 146 -13.96 -11.58 14.67
C LEU A 146 -14.76 -12.58 13.83
N ILE A 147 -15.88 -12.15 13.26
CA ILE A 147 -16.72 -12.99 12.40
C ILE A 147 -15.98 -13.40 11.13
N GLU A 148 -15.21 -12.50 10.50
CA GLU A 148 -14.38 -12.84 9.34
C GLU A 148 -13.31 -13.87 9.69
N LYS A 149 -12.65 -13.74 10.85
CA LYS A 149 -11.69 -14.73 11.33
C LYS A 149 -12.34 -16.10 11.56
N ILE A 150 -13.56 -16.11 12.09
CA ILE A 150 -14.33 -17.35 12.28
C ILE A 150 -14.63 -18.01 10.93
N LEU A 151 -15.07 -17.23 9.93
CA LEU A 151 -15.38 -17.74 8.60
C LEU A 151 -14.14 -18.16 7.81
N GLN A 152 -12.94 -17.68 8.16
CA GLN A 152 -11.68 -18.20 7.61
C GLN A 152 -11.37 -19.61 8.12
N VAL A 153 -11.79 -19.95 9.35
CA VAL A 153 -11.56 -21.25 9.98
C VAL A 153 -12.67 -22.25 9.68
N ASP A 154 -13.92 -21.81 9.83
CA ASP A 154 -15.13 -22.55 9.47
C ASP A 154 -15.96 -21.73 8.48
N PRO A 155 -15.72 -21.89 7.17
CA PRO A 155 -16.47 -21.20 6.15
C PRO A 155 -17.97 -21.49 6.20
N ASP A 156 -18.38 -22.66 6.71
CA ASP A 156 -19.78 -23.11 6.69
C ASP A 156 -20.56 -22.77 7.96
N HIS A 157 -19.96 -22.02 8.87
CA HIS A 157 -20.63 -21.59 10.08
C HIS A 157 -21.81 -20.64 9.77
N ARG A 158 -23.03 -21.19 9.85
CA ARG A 158 -24.29 -20.47 9.53
C ARG A 158 -24.50 -19.23 10.36
N GLU A 159 -24.19 -19.30 11.65
CA GLU A 159 -24.41 -18.19 12.57
C GLU A 159 -23.45 -17.03 12.26
N ALA A 160 -22.17 -17.32 12.05
CA ALA A 160 -21.19 -16.31 11.66
C ALA A 160 -21.57 -15.60 10.34
N ARG A 161 -22.07 -16.34 9.33
CA ARG A 161 -22.58 -15.73 8.07
C ARG A 161 -23.78 -14.81 8.27
N GLU A 162 -24.62 -15.09 9.28
CA GLU A 162 -25.75 -14.22 9.61
C GLU A 162 -25.27 -12.94 10.30
N TYR A 163 -24.37 -13.07 11.28
CA TYR A 163 -23.75 -11.91 11.94
C TYR A 163 -22.92 -11.06 10.97
N LEU A 164 -22.26 -11.65 9.97
CA LEU A 164 -21.54 -10.91 8.93
C LEU A 164 -22.51 -9.98 8.19
N ARG A 165 -23.62 -10.53 7.68
CA ARG A 165 -24.63 -9.73 6.95
C ARG A 165 -25.25 -8.64 7.83
N GLN A 166 -25.51 -8.95 9.11
CA GLN A 166 -26.07 -7.98 10.05
C GLN A 166 -25.09 -6.85 10.38
N ASN A 167 -23.82 -7.17 10.64
CA ASN A 167 -22.76 -6.19 10.87
C ASN A 167 -22.56 -5.31 9.65
N GLU A 168 -22.43 -5.90 8.46
CA GLU A 168 -22.27 -5.15 7.21
C GLU A 168 -23.44 -4.21 6.96
N ALA A 169 -24.69 -4.69 7.08
CA ALA A 169 -25.88 -3.87 6.86
C ALA A 169 -25.95 -2.69 7.85
N THR A 170 -25.61 -2.94 9.12
CA THR A 170 -25.62 -1.90 10.17
C THR A 170 -24.54 -0.86 9.93
N LEU A 171 -23.31 -1.29 9.59
CA LEU A 171 -22.22 -0.39 9.27
C LEU A 171 -22.51 0.43 8.00
N ILE A 172 -23.05 -0.20 6.95
CA ILE A 172 -23.48 0.52 5.74
C ILE A 172 -24.49 1.60 6.10
N ALA A 173 -25.56 1.26 6.83
CA ALA A 173 -26.57 2.24 7.24
C ALA A 173 -25.96 3.38 8.09
N MET A 174 -25.04 3.05 8.99
CA MET A 174 -24.35 4.05 9.81
C MET A 174 -23.50 5.00 8.95
N TYR A 175 -22.71 4.47 8.01
CA TYR A 175 -21.87 5.30 7.14
C TYR A 175 -22.70 6.10 6.13
N GLU A 176 -23.71 5.51 5.51
CA GLU A 176 -24.62 6.21 4.60
C GLU A 176 -25.36 7.36 5.30
N SER A 177 -25.74 7.19 6.58
CA SER A 177 -26.34 8.29 7.35
C SER A 177 -25.41 9.49 7.53
N LYS A 178 -24.09 9.29 7.45
CA LYS A 178 -23.10 10.37 7.50
C LYS A 178 -22.89 11.06 6.15
N LEU A 179 -23.18 10.37 5.05
CA LEU A 179 -23.08 10.92 3.69
C LEU A 179 -24.25 11.87 3.38
N GLY A 180 -25.41 11.64 4.01
CA GLY A 180 -26.63 12.38 3.71
C GLY A 180 -27.44 11.73 2.58
N PRO A 181 -28.20 12.50 1.79
CA PRO A 181 -29.01 11.95 0.69
C PRO A 181 -28.13 11.25 -0.35
N LEU A 182 -28.47 10.02 -0.73
CA LEU A 182 -27.69 9.26 -1.73
C LEU A 182 -27.69 9.90 -3.14
N GLY A 183 -28.68 10.75 -3.44
CA GLY A 183 -28.67 11.59 -4.65
C GLY A 183 -27.87 12.90 -4.49
N GLY A 184 -27.18 13.09 -3.36
CA GLY A 184 -26.28 14.22 -3.12
C GLY A 184 -25.03 14.10 -3.99
N VAL A 185 -24.53 15.26 -4.43
CA VAL A 185 -23.35 15.35 -5.29
C VAL A 185 -22.20 15.90 -4.45
N PRO A 186 -21.27 15.05 -3.98
CA PRO A 186 -20.14 15.51 -3.18
C PRO A 186 -19.25 16.45 -3.98
N ARG A 187 -18.66 17.44 -3.29
CA ARG A 187 -17.66 18.35 -3.87
C ARG A 187 -16.40 18.36 -3.05
N LEU A 188 -15.26 18.41 -3.75
CA LEU A 188 -13.95 18.58 -3.12
C LEU A 188 -13.89 19.93 -2.38
N ALA A 189 -13.53 19.89 -1.10
CA ALA A 189 -13.44 21.05 -0.22
C ALA A 189 -12.02 21.61 -0.09
N ILE A 190 -11.01 20.78 -0.36
CA ILE A 190 -9.58 21.10 -0.20
C ILE A 190 -8.93 21.47 -1.53
N LYS A 191 -7.80 22.16 -1.46
CA LYS A 191 -7.02 22.51 -2.65
C LYS A 191 -6.22 21.32 -3.18
N PRO A 192 -5.94 21.24 -4.49
CA PRO A 192 -5.17 20.15 -5.08
C PRO A 192 -3.79 19.92 -4.42
N GLU A 193 -3.14 20.99 -3.96
CA GLU A 193 -1.85 20.89 -3.30
C GLU A 193 -1.94 20.22 -1.92
N GLU A 194 -3.08 20.34 -1.23
CA GLU A 194 -3.34 19.74 0.09
C GLU A 194 -3.62 18.24 -0.04
N ILE A 195 -4.17 17.79 -1.18
CA ILE A 195 -4.42 16.36 -1.47
C ILE A 195 -3.10 15.57 -1.43
N MET A 196 -2.00 16.14 -1.93
CA MET A 196 -0.70 15.46 -1.95
C MET A 196 -0.13 15.16 -0.57
N TRP A 197 -0.59 15.86 0.47
CA TRP A 197 -0.15 15.68 1.84
C TRP A 197 -1.07 14.78 2.66
N LEU A 198 -2.22 14.39 2.11
CA LEU A 198 -3.08 13.41 2.73
C LEU A 198 -2.51 12.01 2.51
N ASN A 199 -2.41 11.23 3.58
CA ASN A 199 -2.02 9.82 3.51
C ASN A 199 -3.23 8.98 3.08
N LEU A 200 -3.70 9.19 1.85
CA LEU A 200 -4.81 8.45 1.26
C LEU A 200 -4.33 7.09 0.75
N ASP A 201 -5.10 6.04 1.02
CA ASP A 201 -4.87 4.76 0.37
C ASP A 201 -5.24 4.85 -1.14
N HIS A 202 -4.82 3.86 -1.92
CA HIS A 202 -5.09 3.86 -3.36
C HIS A 202 -6.59 3.84 -3.69
N ARG A 203 -7.43 3.22 -2.84
CA ARG A 203 -8.87 3.09 -3.04
C ARG A 203 -9.57 4.44 -2.82
N ALA A 204 -9.18 5.16 -1.78
CA ALA A 204 -9.65 6.50 -1.45
C ALA A 204 -9.18 7.52 -2.50
N GLY A 205 -7.94 7.42 -2.96
CA GLY A 205 -7.46 8.23 -4.09
C GLY A 205 -8.27 8.01 -5.36
N PHE A 206 -8.62 6.76 -5.67
CA PHE A 206 -9.47 6.43 -6.82
C PHE A 206 -10.89 6.99 -6.69
N LEU A 207 -11.53 6.82 -5.53
CA LEU A 207 -12.84 7.41 -5.24
C LEU A 207 -12.82 8.93 -5.31
N LEU A 208 -11.78 9.56 -4.76
CA LEU A 208 -11.62 11.02 -4.80
C LEU A 208 -11.47 11.54 -6.24
N ALA A 209 -10.78 10.81 -7.10
CA ALA A 209 -10.63 11.17 -8.52
C ALA A 209 -11.95 11.15 -9.30
N GLN A 210 -12.97 10.44 -8.81
CA GLN A 210 -14.31 10.42 -9.41
C GLN A 210 -15.20 11.58 -8.91
N ILE A 211 -14.79 12.28 -7.84
CA ILE A 211 -15.56 13.39 -7.26
C ILE A 211 -15.23 14.67 -8.03
N ASP A 212 -15.93 14.87 -9.13
CA ASP A 212 -15.84 16.04 -10.02
C ASP A 212 -16.91 17.11 -9.73
N GLY A 213 -17.82 16.84 -8.79
CA GLY A 213 -18.94 17.71 -8.46
C GLY A 213 -20.15 17.58 -9.40
N PHE A 214 -20.21 16.50 -10.19
CA PHE A 214 -21.37 16.11 -11.01
C PHE A 214 -21.87 14.70 -10.70
N VAL A 215 -21.00 13.79 -10.24
CA VAL A 215 -21.35 12.41 -9.87
C VAL A 215 -22.02 12.38 -8.48
N ASP A 216 -23.18 11.74 -8.37
CA ASP A 216 -23.87 11.54 -7.09
C ASP A 216 -23.36 10.31 -6.32
N TYR A 217 -23.74 10.17 -5.05
CA TYR A 217 -23.29 9.02 -4.26
C TYR A 217 -23.73 7.68 -4.84
N GLU A 218 -24.93 7.57 -5.43
CA GLU A 218 -25.38 6.35 -6.09
C GLU A 218 -24.46 5.94 -7.25
N ALA A 219 -24.08 6.89 -8.11
CA ALA A 219 -23.14 6.64 -9.19
C ALA A 219 -21.73 6.33 -8.67
N LEU A 220 -21.27 6.99 -7.60
CA LEU A 220 -19.98 6.64 -6.96
C LEU A 220 -19.98 5.20 -6.44
N PHE A 221 -21.07 4.73 -5.83
CA PHE A 221 -21.22 3.33 -5.43
C PHE A 221 -21.18 2.37 -6.63
N ALA A 222 -21.76 2.76 -7.77
CA ALA A 222 -21.76 1.93 -8.98
C ALA A 222 -20.40 1.92 -9.70
N LEU A 223 -19.66 3.03 -9.68
CA LEU A 223 -18.40 3.23 -10.41
C LEU A 223 -17.15 2.81 -9.62
N SER A 224 -17.23 2.72 -8.29
CA SER A 224 -16.06 2.39 -7.47
C SER A 224 -15.53 0.97 -7.71
N GLY A 225 -16.41 0.03 -8.07
CA GLY A 225 -16.08 -1.40 -8.17
C GLY A 225 -15.71 -2.06 -6.84
N LEU A 226 -15.85 -1.33 -5.72
CA LEU A 226 -15.55 -1.80 -4.36
C LEU A 226 -16.84 -2.28 -3.67
N PRO A 227 -16.73 -3.12 -2.62
CA PRO A 227 -17.86 -3.43 -1.77
C PRO A 227 -18.55 -2.15 -1.25
N ARG A 228 -19.88 -2.21 -1.12
CA ARG A 228 -20.67 -1.04 -0.71
C ARG A 228 -20.23 -0.50 0.66
N LEU A 229 -19.92 -1.39 1.61
CA LEU A 229 -19.40 -1.02 2.92
C LEU A 229 -18.07 -0.26 2.82
N ASP A 230 -17.12 -0.75 2.02
CA ASP A 230 -15.83 -0.11 1.84
C ASP A 230 -15.98 1.29 1.22
N THR A 231 -16.81 1.41 0.19
CA THR A 231 -17.09 2.69 -0.46
C THR A 231 -17.72 3.67 0.53
N ALA A 232 -18.73 3.25 1.28
CA ALA A 232 -19.42 4.09 2.26
C ALA A 232 -18.47 4.54 3.38
N ARG A 233 -17.63 3.64 3.89
CA ARG A 233 -16.61 3.93 4.90
C ARG A 233 -15.60 4.97 4.41
N ILE A 234 -15.05 4.79 3.21
CA ILE A 234 -14.09 5.72 2.62
C ILE A 234 -14.72 7.10 2.45
N LEU A 235 -15.92 7.18 1.85
CA LEU A 235 -16.62 8.45 1.64
C LEU A 235 -16.93 9.16 2.98
N ALA A 236 -17.36 8.41 4.00
CA ALA A 236 -17.64 8.97 5.31
C ALA A 236 -16.37 9.52 5.99
N ASN A 237 -15.23 8.84 5.84
CA ASN A 237 -13.95 9.32 6.34
C ASN A 237 -13.50 10.58 5.58
N LEU A 238 -13.65 10.64 4.27
CA LEU A 238 -13.32 11.83 3.47
C LEU A 238 -14.16 13.06 3.89
N ILE A 239 -15.44 12.87 4.26
CA ILE A 239 -16.26 13.94 4.83
C ILE A 239 -15.75 14.34 6.21
N ALA A 240 -15.46 13.36 7.08
CA ALA A 240 -14.98 13.62 8.43
C ALA A 240 -13.64 14.37 8.46
N ASP A 241 -12.75 14.05 7.52
CA ASP A 241 -11.45 14.71 7.34
C ASP A 241 -11.58 16.09 6.65
N GLY A 242 -12.80 16.48 6.24
CA GLY A 242 -13.06 17.74 5.56
C GLY A 242 -12.52 17.80 4.14
N VAL A 243 -12.22 16.64 3.53
CA VAL A 243 -11.72 16.54 2.15
C VAL A 243 -12.85 16.79 1.16
N ILE A 244 -14.04 16.26 1.45
CA ILE A 244 -15.25 16.43 0.63
C ILE A 244 -16.41 16.97 1.47
N THR A 245 -17.31 17.69 0.80
CA THR A 245 -18.58 18.15 1.36
C THR A 245 -19.70 17.15 1.04
N ALA A 246 -20.62 16.99 2.00
CA ALA A 246 -21.86 16.22 1.86
C ALA A 246 -22.92 16.98 1.05
#